data_AF-A0A1F8EY28-F1
#
_entry.id   AF-A0A1F8EY28-F1
#
_cell.length_a   1.000
_cell.length_b   1.000
_cell.length_c   1.000
_cell.angle_alpha   90.00
_cell.angle_beta   90.00
_cell.angle_gamma   90.00
#
_symmetry.space_group_name_H-M   'P 1'
#
loop_
_entity.id
_entity.type
_entity.pdbx_description
1 polymer ?
#
loop_
_entity_poly.entity_id
_entity_poly.type
_entity_poly.pdbx_seq_one_letter_code
_entity_poly.pdbx_strand_id
1 'polypeptide(L)'
;MKKPHILMILSVVLFLIAGLSLAEEGAINPQNRTPIKNIRENAQEKRQEVRAYAQETREEIKIRTREATRAFKEELEQKREELKINVEQKREELKTRIEAKREELKQRLEKIKDDRKKQAVERIDKQMDELNDRLLKHYLSVLDKLSDVLVKISERADKAEERGIDVAAVRTTIEKANNAISVARSATETQSSKTYTIQVSAESTLKIDVGRARQALHNDLIVVRSAVKSAHDAVKNAAVTLAKLPRPTPTSTPEITASPTATP
;
A
#
# COMPACT_ATOMS: atom_id res chain seq x y z
N MET A 1 -13.42 16.04 24.69
CA MET A 1 -14.41 15.12 24.09
C MET A 1 -13.70 13.82 23.71
N LYS A 2 -14.43 12.73 23.82
CA LYS A 2 -13.97 11.36 24.09
C LYS A 2 -13.05 10.75 23.01
N LYS A 3 -11.93 10.18 23.44
CA LYS A 3 -11.32 8.98 22.84
C LYS A 3 -10.94 8.02 23.96
N PRO A 4 -11.58 6.84 24.05
CA PRO A 4 -10.96 5.73 24.72
C PRO A 4 -10.96 4.45 23.86
N HIS A 5 -10.03 3.55 24.17
CA HIS A 5 -10.03 2.12 23.79
C HIS A 5 -9.42 1.66 22.45
N ILE A 6 -8.14 1.94 22.21
CA ILE A 6 -7.36 1.15 21.22
C ILE A 6 -6.08 0.50 21.81
N LEU A 7 -5.69 0.82 23.05
CA LEU A 7 -4.38 0.39 23.58
C LEU A 7 -4.39 -0.72 24.64
N MET A 8 -5.47 -1.48 24.78
CA MET A 8 -5.55 -2.52 25.82
C MET A 8 -6.28 -3.74 25.27
N ILE A 9 -5.53 -4.64 24.61
CA ILE A 9 -5.85 -6.07 24.37
C ILE A 9 -4.60 -6.84 23.84
N LEU A 10 -3.49 -6.16 23.52
CA LEU A 10 -2.24 -6.80 23.11
C LEU A 10 -1.36 -7.32 24.28
N SER A 11 -1.94 -8.02 25.27
CA SER A 11 -1.15 -8.59 26.38
C SER A 11 -1.43 -10.05 26.76
N VAL A 12 -2.25 -10.78 26.02
CA VAL A 12 -2.60 -12.18 26.41
C VAL A 12 -1.67 -13.26 25.83
N VAL A 13 -0.62 -12.90 25.07
CA VAL A 13 0.25 -13.92 24.44
C VAL A 13 1.57 -14.17 25.19
N LEU A 14 1.76 -13.62 26.39
CA LEU A 14 3.02 -13.81 27.13
C LEU A 14 2.83 -14.31 28.56
N PHE A 15 2.21 -15.47 28.75
CA PHE A 15 2.46 -16.29 29.94
C PHE A 15 1.95 -17.72 29.70
N LEU A 16 2.81 -18.63 29.20
CA LEU A 16 2.72 -20.09 29.43
C LEU A 16 3.94 -20.83 28.84
N ILE A 17 5.14 -20.29 29.09
CA ILE A 17 6.38 -21.08 29.04
C ILE A 17 7.12 -20.81 30.35
N ALA A 18 6.54 -21.27 31.46
CA ALA A 18 7.30 -21.59 32.65
C ALA A 18 7.36 -23.12 32.69
N GLY A 19 8.50 -23.66 32.24
CA GLY A 19 8.79 -25.07 32.36
C GLY A 19 8.67 -25.50 33.82
N LEU A 20 7.84 -26.50 34.06
CA LEU A 20 7.81 -27.22 35.33
C LEU A 20 9.09 -28.07 35.39
N SER A 21 10.21 -27.45 35.74
CA SER A 21 11.43 -28.14 36.16
C SER A 21 11.58 -27.93 37.66
N LEU A 22 11.00 -28.86 38.41
CA LEU A 22 11.34 -29.12 39.81
C LEU A 22 11.57 -30.63 39.87
N ALA A 23 12.79 -31.02 39.53
CA ALA A 23 13.37 -32.27 39.99
C ALA A 23 13.93 -31.98 41.38
N GLU A 24 13.14 -32.25 42.43
CA GLU A 24 13.63 -32.35 43.79
C GLU A 24 13.46 -33.79 44.25
N GLU A 25 14.60 -34.34 44.65
CA GLU A 25 14.89 -35.74 44.94
C GLU A 25 14.20 -36.12 46.27
N GLY A 26 13.02 -36.73 46.18
CA GLY A 26 12.23 -37.18 47.33
C GLY A 26 11.86 -38.65 47.19
N ALA A 27 12.31 -39.47 48.15
CA ALA A 27 12.18 -40.92 48.21
C ALA A 27 10.82 -41.48 47.76
N ILE A 28 10.87 -42.52 46.92
CA ILE A 28 9.71 -43.25 46.39
C ILE A 28 9.04 -44.05 47.52
N ASN A 29 7.91 -43.54 48.01
CA ASN A 29 6.96 -44.30 48.83
C ASN A 29 5.99 -45.07 47.90
N PRO A 30 5.92 -46.42 47.95
CA PRO A 30 5.20 -47.22 46.96
C PRO A 30 3.66 -47.25 47.11
N GLN A 31 3.06 -46.48 48.02
CA GLN A 31 1.63 -46.51 48.31
C GLN A 31 0.78 -45.45 47.58
N ASN A 32 1.35 -44.58 46.74
CA ASN A 32 0.59 -43.50 46.09
C ASN A 32 0.62 -43.61 44.56
N ARG A 33 0.09 -44.71 44.01
CA ARG A 33 -0.22 -44.85 42.58
C ARG A 33 -1.64 -44.34 42.30
N THR A 34 -1.90 -43.05 42.54
CA THR A 34 -3.03 -42.41 41.87
C THR A 34 -2.71 -42.31 40.37
N PRO A 35 -3.68 -42.58 39.49
CA PRO A 35 -3.40 -43.29 38.26
C PRO A 35 -2.92 -42.31 37.18
N ILE A 36 -1.79 -42.62 36.57
CA ILE A 36 -1.22 -41.95 35.39
C ILE A 36 -2.26 -41.76 34.27
N LYS A 37 -3.33 -42.57 34.25
CA LYS A 37 -4.51 -42.43 33.37
C LYS A 37 -5.26 -41.11 33.56
N ASN A 38 -5.53 -40.67 34.79
CA ASN A 38 -6.28 -39.44 35.07
C ASN A 38 -5.49 -38.19 34.69
N ILE A 39 -4.15 -38.24 34.79
CA ILE A 39 -3.28 -37.14 34.36
C ILE A 39 -3.26 -37.04 32.82
N ARG A 40 -3.26 -38.18 32.12
CA ARG A 40 -3.34 -38.22 30.65
C ARG A 40 -4.70 -37.77 30.13
N GLU A 41 -5.80 -38.17 30.76
CA GLU A 41 -7.16 -37.73 30.41
C GLU A 41 -7.32 -36.22 30.63
N ASN A 42 -6.95 -35.69 31.80
CA ASN A 42 -6.96 -34.24 32.07
C ASN A 42 -6.06 -33.45 31.11
N ALA A 43 -4.91 -34.01 30.72
CA ALA A 43 -4.03 -33.38 29.74
C ALA A 43 -4.62 -33.44 28.31
N GLN A 44 -5.38 -34.48 27.96
CA GLN A 44 -6.08 -34.59 26.68
C GLN A 44 -7.26 -33.61 26.60
N GLU A 45 -8.06 -33.48 27.66
CA GLU A 45 -9.17 -32.53 27.75
C GLU A 45 -8.68 -31.09 27.62
N LYS A 46 -7.68 -30.68 28.42
CA LYS A 46 -7.07 -29.34 28.29
C LYS A 46 -6.48 -29.08 26.91
N ARG A 47 -5.90 -30.10 26.25
CA ARG A 47 -5.41 -29.98 24.86
C ARG A 47 -6.56 -29.78 23.87
N GLN A 48 -7.69 -30.44 24.07
CA GLN A 48 -8.88 -30.27 23.23
C GLN A 48 -9.50 -28.89 23.42
N GLU A 49 -9.61 -28.39 24.65
CA GLU A 49 -10.08 -27.04 24.96
C GLU A 49 -9.19 -25.97 24.35
N VAL A 50 -7.86 -26.08 24.55
CA VAL A 50 -6.89 -25.16 23.94
C VAL A 50 -6.97 -25.20 22.42
N ARG A 51 -7.20 -26.39 21.82
CA ARG A 51 -7.35 -26.53 20.37
C ARG A 51 -8.65 -25.90 19.86
N ALA A 52 -9.76 -26.07 20.56
CA ALA A 52 -11.05 -25.46 20.21
C ALA A 52 -10.96 -23.94 20.31
N TYR A 53 -10.40 -23.42 21.40
CA TYR A 53 -10.15 -21.98 21.58
C TYR A 53 -9.22 -21.41 20.50
N ALA A 54 -8.14 -22.13 20.15
CA ALA A 54 -7.24 -21.74 19.07
C ALA A 54 -7.92 -21.76 17.68
N GLN A 55 -8.90 -22.64 17.46
CA GLN A 55 -9.68 -22.67 16.22
C GLN A 55 -10.65 -21.51 16.13
N GLU A 56 -11.36 -21.22 17.23
CA GLU A 56 -12.31 -20.10 17.30
C GLU A 56 -11.61 -18.76 17.08
N THR A 57 -10.53 -18.50 17.82
CA THR A 57 -9.72 -17.29 17.66
C THR A 57 -9.16 -17.14 16.24
N ARG A 58 -8.78 -18.25 15.59
CA ARG A 58 -8.32 -18.23 14.20
C ARG A 58 -9.42 -17.89 13.21
N GLU A 59 -10.63 -18.41 13.39
CA GLU A 59 -11.77 -18.07 12.53
C GLU A 59 -12.20 -16.61 12.74
N GLU A 60 -12.17 -16.09 13.96
CA GLU A 60 -12.40 -14.66 14.21
C GLU A 60 -11.38 -13.76 13.51
N ILE A 61 -10.08 -14.07 13.63
CA ILE A 61 -9.01 -13.31 12.96
C ILE A 61 -9.22 -13.34 11.44
N LYS A 62 -9.55 -14.50 10.89
CA LYS A 62 -9.81 -14.69 9.46
C LYS A 62 -11.01 -13.87 8.97
N ILE A 63 -12.09 -13.79 9.73
CA ILE A 63 -13.24 -12.95 9.38
C ILE A 63 -12.84 -11.47 9.43
N ARG A 64 -12.25 -11.01 10.54
CA ARG A 64 -11.85 -9.60 10.72
C ARG A 64 -10.86 -9.11 9.67
N THR A 65 -9.83 -9.90 9.36
CA THR A 65 -8.82 -9.53 8.37
C THR A 65 -9.39 -9.47 6.95
N ARG A 66 -10.29 -10.39 6.59
CA ARG A 66 -10.99 -10.36 5.29
C ARG A 66 -11.92 -9.15 5.16
N GLU A 67 -12.68 -8.83 6.20
CA GLU A 67 -13.52 -7.65 6.22
C GLU A 67 -12.69 -6.37 6.11
N ALA A 68 -11.58 -6.28 6.85
CA ALA A 68 -10.67 -5.14 6.78
C ALA A 68 -10.05 -4.98 5.38
N THR A 69 -9.57 -6.06 4.77
CA THR A 69 -9.00 -6.00 3.41
C THR A 69 -10.07 -5.70 2.35
N ARG A 70 -11.31 -6.19 2.52
CA ARG A 70 -12.42 -5.82 1.65
C ARG A 70 -12.75 -4.33 1.76
N ALA A 71 -12.90 -3.81 2.97
CA ALA A 71 -13.14 -2.39 3.20
C ALA A 71 -12.00 -1.52 2.65
N PHE A 72 -10.74 -1.95 2.84
CA PHE A 72 -9.58 -1.28 2.28
C PHE A 72 -9.59 -1.26 0.75
N LYS A 73 -9.97 -2.36 0.12
CA LYS A 73 -10.12 -2.45 -1.34
C LYS A 73 -11.23 -1.50 -1.84
N GLU A 74 -12.38 -1.52 -1.19
CA GLU A 74 -13.52 -0.64 -1.52
C GLU A 74 -13.12 0.84 -1.37
N GLU A 75 -12.40 1.21 -0.30
CA GLU A 75 -11.88 2.57 -0.12
C GLU A 75 -10.91 2.98 -1.24
N LEU A 76 -10.01 2.08 -1.65
CA LEU A 76 -9.07 2.35 -2.74
C LEU A 76 -9.77 2.50 -4.09
N GLU A 77 -10.81 1.70 -4.35
CA GLU A 77 -11.66 1.78 -5.55
C GLU A 77 -12.45 3.09 -5.56
N GLN A 78 -13.08 3.47 -4.45
CA GLN A 78 -13.79 4.76 -4.32
C GLN A 78 -12.86 5.94 -4.58
N LYS A 79 -11.69 5.97 -3.93
CA LYS A 79 -10.69 7.04 -4.16
C LYS A 79 -10.22 7.07 -5.61
N ARG A 80 -10.15 5.91 -6.28
CA ARG A 80 -9.76 5.83 -7.69
C ARG A 80 -10.83 6.43 -8.59
N GLU A 81 -12.10 6.09 -8.36
CA GLU A 81 -13.22 6.65 -9.13
C GLU A 81 -13.36 8.15 -8.92
N GLU A 82 -13.31 8.61 -7.67
CA GLU A 82 -13.37 10.04 -7.33
C GLU A 82 -12.27 10.83 -8.05
N LEU A 83 -11.03 10.33 -8.02
CA LEU A 83 -9.92 10.97 -8.72
C LEU A 83 -10.08 10.95 -10.23
N LYS A 84 -10.61 9.87 -10.80
CA LYS A 84 -10.84 9.78 -12.23
C LYS A 84 -11.86 10.84 -12.65
N ILE A 85 -12.97 10.97 -11.90
CA ILE A 85 -14.00 11.98 -12.13
C ILE A 85 -13.41 13.39 -11.97
N ASN A 86 -12.70 13.66 -10.88
CA ASN A 86 -12.12 14.99 -10.61
C ASN A 86 -11.10 15.38 -11.69
N VAL A 87 -10.26 14.45 -12.13
CA VAL A 87 -9.28 14.70 -13.19
C VAL A 87 -9.97 14.88 -14.54
N GLU A 88 -11.00 14.10 -14.88
CA GLU A 88 -11.76 14.27 -16.12
C GLU A 88 -12.47 15.63 -16.15
N GLN A 89 -13.16 16.01 -15.07
CA GLN A 89 -13.80 17.33 -14.95
C GLN A 89 -12.78 18.46 -15.10
N LYS A 90 -11.67 18.40 -14.36
CA LYS A 90 -10.59 19.38 -14.45
C LYS A 90 -10.00 19.46 -15.85
N ARG A 91 -9.91 18.35 -16.58
CA ARG A 91 -9.42 18.32 -17.96
C ARG A 91 -10.39 18.97 -18.93
N GLU A 92 -11.69 18.73 -18.80
CA GLU A 92 -12.68 19.41 -19.65
C GLU A 92 -12.66 20.93 -19.41
N GLU A 93 -12.58 21.36 -18.14
CA GLU A 93 -12.37 22.78 -17.81
C GLU A 93 -11.03 23.32 -18.33
N LEU A 94 -10.00 22.47 -18.40
CA LEU A 94 -8.69 22.86 -18.90
C LEU A 94 -8.72 23.09 -20.41
N LYS A 95 -9.45 22.26 -21.17
CA LYS A 95 -9.52 22.38 -22.64
C LYS A 95 -10.03 23.75 -23.06
N THR A 96 -11.09 24.25 -22.43
CA THR A 96 -11.63 25.58 -22.72
C THR A 96 -10.63 26.69 -22.39
N ARG A 97 -9.91 26.57 -21.27
CA ARG A 97 -8.84 27.52 -20.91
C ARG A 97 -7.65 27.45 -21.85
N ILE A 98 -7.29 26.27 -22.34
CA ILE A 98 -6.20 26.06 -23.31
C ILE A 98 -6.57 26.73 -24.65
N GLU A 99 -7.80 26.53 -25.13
CA GLU A 99 -8.28 27.16 -26.36
C GLU A 99 -8.23 28.69 -26.26
N ALA A 100 -8.75 29.26 -25.17
CA ALA A 100 -8.69 30.70 -24.92
C ALA A 100 -7.24 31.22 -24.88
N LYS A 101 -6.35 30.51 -24.20
CA LYS A 101 -4.92 30.87 -24.11
C LYS A 101 -4.18 30.73 -25.44
N ARG A 102 -4.58 29.78 -26.28
CA ARG A 102 -4.00 29.60 -27.61
C ARG A 102 -4.38 30.75 -28.53
N GLU A 103 -5.63 31.21 -28.48
CA GLU A 103 -6.05 32.40 -29.23
C GLU A 103 -5.33 33.66 -28.72
N GLU A 104 -5.18 33.81 -27.40
CA GLU A 104 -4.39 34.91 -26.83
C GLU A 104 -2.91 34.85 -27.28
N LEU A 105 -2.32 33.66 -27.33
CA LEU A 105 -0.96 33.47 -27.82
C LEU A 105 -0.84 33.85 -29.30
N LYS A 106 -1.78 33.44 -30.15
CA LYS A 106 -1.81 33.84 -31.57
C LYS A 106 -1.83 35.35 -31.73
N GLN A 107 -2.70 36.05 -31.01
CA GLN A 107 -2.77 37.52 -31.02
C GLN A 107 -1.44 38.16 -30.59
N ARG A 108 -0.77 37.60 -29.58
CA ARG A 108 0.54 38.07 -29.14
C ARG A 108 1.63 37.82 -30.18
N LEU A 109 1.53 36.73 -30.94
CA LEU A 109 2.49 36.36 -31.98
C LEU A 109 2.35 37.20 -33.26
N GLU A 110 1.23 37.88 -33.50
CA GLU A 110 1.09 38.83 -34.62
C GLU A 110 2.13 39.97 -34.57
N LYS A 111 2.62 40.31 -33.37
CA LYS A 111 3.65 41.33 -33.15
C LYS A 111 5.06 40.88 -33.59
N ILE A 112 5.25 39.58 -33.85
CA ILE A 112 6.52 39.01 -34.28
C ILE A 112 6.62 39.11 -35.80
N LYS A 113 7.78 39.49 -36.34
CA LYS A 113 7.95 39.61 -37.80
C LYS A 113 8.29 38.28 -38.46
N ASP A 114 9.09 37.45 -37.80
CA ASP A 114 9.56 36.17 -38.33
C ASP A 114 8.52 35.06 -38.18
N ASP A 115 7.95 34.61 -39.30
CA ASP A 115 6.94 33.56 -39.34
C ASP A 115 7.48 32.18 -38.90
N ARG A 116 8.78 31.91 -39.09
CA ARG A 116 9.39 30.66 -38.61
C ARG A 116 9.40 30.62 -37.08
N LYS A 117 9.63 31.76 -36.44
CA LYS A 117 9.59 31.88 -34.98
C LYS A 117 8.17 31.73 -34.44
N LYS A 118 7.16 32.31 -35.11
CA LYS A 118 5.74 32.12 -34.73
C LYS A 118 5.35 30.64 -34.73
N GLN A 119 5.58 29.96 -35.85
CA GLN A 119 5.29 28.53 -36.00
C GLN A 119 6.04 27.67 -34.97
N ALA A 120 7.29 28.02 -34.67
CA ALA A 120 8.06 27.32 -33.65
C ALA A 120 7.44 27.47 -32.26
N VAL A 121 6.97 28.67 -31.89
CA VAL A 121 6.33 28.94 -30.59
C VAL A 121 5.00 28.21 -30.47
N GLU A 122 4.14 28.28 -31.49
CA GLU A 122 2.85 27.56 -31.50
C GLU A 122 3.03 26.05 -31.39
N ARG A 123 4.03 25.50 -32.10
CA ARG A 123 4.35 24.09 -32.00
C ARG A 123 4.82 23.72 -30.59
N ILE A 124 5.63 24.57 -29.95
CA ILE A 124 6.13 24.32 -28.59
C ILE A 124 4.98 24.39 -27.59
N ASP A 125 4.09 25.37 -27.71
CA ASP A 125 2.89 25.51 -26.88
C ASP A 125 2.03 24.22 -26.93
N LYS A 126 1.72 23.75 -28.15
CA LYS A 126 0.99 22.50 -28.34
C LYS A 126 1.73 21.30 -27.74
N GLN A 127 3.04 21.21 -27.95
CA GLN A 127 3.86 20.12 -27.40
C GLN A 127 3.87 20.11 -25.87
N MET A 128 3.81 21.28 -25.22
CA MET A 128 3.74 21.39 -23.77
C MET A 128 2.41 20.82 -23.23
N ASP A 129 1.29 21.16 -23.87
CA ASP A 129 -0.03 20.61 -23.52
C ASP A 129 -0.07 19.09 -23.69
N GLU A 130 0.36 18.60 -24.85
CA GLU A 130 0.40 17.16 -25.18
C GLU A 130 1.31 16.39 -24.20
N LEU A 131 2.45 16.97 -23.82
CA LEU A 131 3.38 16.36 -22.89
C LEU A 131 2.80 16.30 -21.47
N ASN A 132 2.14 17.37 -21.00
CA ASN A 132 1.48 17.37 -19.71
C ASN A 132 0.37 16.29 -19.66
N ASP A 133 -0.51 16.25 -20.65
CA ASP A 133 -1.59 15.26 -20.70
C ASP A 133 -1.06 13.82 -20.75
N ARG A 134 -0.10 13.54 -21.64
CA ARG A 134 0.50 12.21 -21.78
C ARG A 134 1.14 11.72 -20.47
N LEU A 135 1.88 12.58 -19.78
CA LEU A 135 2.54 12.23 -18.53
C LEU A 135 1.54 12.02 -17.40
N LEU A 136 0.50 12.86 -17.30
CA LEU A 136 -0.55 12.68 -16.30
C LEU A 136 -1.31 11.37 -16.50
N LYS A 137 -1.66 11.01 -17.74
CA LYS A 137 -2.27 9.70 -18.07
C LYS A 137 -1.37 8.55 -17.64
N HIS A 138 -0.07 8.65 -17.90
CA HIS A 138 0.91 7.65 -17.48
C HIS A 138 0.97 7.52 -15.95
N TYR A 139 1.09 8.63 -15.22
CA TYR A 139 1.17 8.62 -13.76
C TYR A 139 -0.09 8.04 -13.10
N LEU A 140 -1.28 8.37 -13.59
CA LEU A 140 -2.52 7.77 -13.10
C LEU A 140 -2.54 6.25 -13.31
N SER A 141 -2.15 5.78 -14.50
CA SER A 141 -2.04 4.34 -14.77
C SER A 141 -1.03 3.63 -13.87
N VAL A 142 0.08 4.28 -13.54
CA VAL A 142 1.06 3.73 -12.59
C VAL A 142 0.48 3.66 -11.18
N LEU A 143 -0.19 4.72 -10.72
CA LEU A 143 -0.81 4.78 -9.38
C LEU A 143 -1.90 3.72 -9.22
N ASP A 144 -2.68 3.44 -10.26
CA ASP A 144 -3.65 2.35 -10.27
C ASP A 144 -2.99 0.99 -10.05
N LYS A 145 -1.93 0.69 -10.80
CA LYS A 145 -1.18 -0.56 -10.65
C LYS A 145 -0.55 -0.68 -9.26
N LEU A 146 -0.09 0.43 -8.68
CA LEU A 146 0.46 0.45 -7.33
C LEU A 146 -0.61 0.13 -6.28
N SER A 147 -1.83 0.67 -6.43
CA SER A 147 -2.97 0.30 -5.59
C SER A 147 -3.32 -1.19 -5.71
N ASP A 148 -3.37 -1.74 -6.92
CA ASP A 148 -3.65 -3.17 -7.14
C ASP A 148 -2.60 -4.07 -6.46
N VAL A 149 -1.33 -3.69 -6.55
CA VAL A 149 -0.23 -4.40 -5.87
C VAL A 149 -0.38 -4.30 -4.36
N LEU A 150 -0.74 -3.13 -3.84
CA LEU A 150 -0.92 -2.91 -2.41
C LEU A 150 -2.06 -3.78 -1.83
N VAL A 151 -3.17 -3.92 -2.55
CA VAL A 151 -4.27 -4.84 -2.19
C VAL A 151 -3.75 -6.27 -2.10
N LYS A 152 -2.99 -6.74 -3.11
CA LYS A 152 -2.40 -8.09 -3.10
C LYS A 152 -1.42 -8.30 -1.94
N ILE A 153 -0.70 -7.26 -1.52
CA ILE A 153 0.18 -7.31 -0.35
C ILE A 153 -0.67 -7.46 0.93
N SER A 154 -1.77 -6.72 1.06
CA SER A 154 -2.72 -6.87 2.18
C SER A 154 -3.28 -8.28 2.27
N GLU A 155 -3.79 -8.83 1.16
CA GLU A 155 -4.33 -10.21 1.11
C GLU A 155 -3.29 -11.27 1.52
N ARG A 156 -2.01 -11.06 1.18
CA ARG A 156 -0.93 -11.97 1.59
C ARG A 156 -0.54 -11.79 3.05
N ALA A 157 -0.64 -10.58 3.59
CA ALA A 157 -0.46 -10.32 5.01
C ALA A 157 -1.58 -11.00 5.82
N ASP A 158 -2.84 -10.90 5.38
CA ASP A 158 -3.97 -11.62 6.02
C ASP A 158 -3.70 -13.13 6.09
N LYS A 159 -3.26 -13.72 4.97
CA LYS A 159 -2.93 -15.16 4.92
C LYS A 159 -1.76 -15.55 5.82
N ALA A 160 -0.84 -14.64 6.13
CA ALA A 160 0.25 -14.88 7.07
C ALA A 160 -0.24 -14.77 8.52
N GLU A 161 -1.09 -13.79 8.80
CA GLU A 161 -1.75 -13.59 10.09
C GLU A 161 -2.68 -14.76 10.45
N GLU A 162 -3.43 -15.30 9.49
CA GLU A 162 -4.22 -16.54 9.61
C GLU A 162 -3.36 -17.77 9.98
N ARG A 163 -2.03 -17.71 9.82
CA ARG A 163 -1.07 -18.76 10.22
C ARG A 163 -0.39 -18.44 11.54
N GLY A 164 -0.80 -17.38 12.24
CA GLY A 164 -0.19 -16.92 13.49
C GLY A 164 1.15 -16.20 13.31
N ILE A 165 1.46 -15.71 12.10
CA ILE A 165 2.65 -14.90 11.85
C ILE A 165 2.31 -13.45 12.18
N ASP A 166 3.17 -12.77 12.95
CA ASP A 166 3.04 -11.34 13.20
C ASP A 166 3.27 -10.53 11.92
N VAL A 167 2.27 -9.74 11.54
CA VAL A 167 2.26 -8.88 10.35
C VAL A 167 2.22 -7.39 10.69
N ALA A 168 2.38 -7.00 11.97
CA ALA A 168 2.27 -5.61 12.40
C ALA A 168 3.18 -4.66 11.60
N ALA A 169 4.44 -5.06 11.39
CA ALA A 169 5.38 -4.29 10.59
C ALA A 169 4.93 -4.14 9.12
N VAL A 170 4.33 -5.19 8.55
CA VAL A 170 3.78 -5.15 7.18
C VAL A 170 2.62 -4.17 7.10
N ARG A 171 1.69 -4.19 8.07
CA ARG A 171 0.55 -3.25 8.13
C ARG A 171 1.01 -1.80 8.17
N THR A 172 2.01 -1.49 9.01
CA THR A 172 2.60 -0.14 9.05
C THR A 172 3.19 0.28 7.70
N THR A 173 3.84 -0.63 6.97
CA THR A 173 4.36 -0.31 5.63
C THR A 173 3.26 -0.17 4.58
N ILE A 174 2.15 -0.90 4.69
CA ILE A 174 0.98 -0.76 3.83
C ILE A 174 0.35 0.62 4.00
N GLU A 175 0.17 1.08 5.24
CA GLU A 175 -0.35 2.42 5.54
C GLU A 175 0.52 3.52 4.96
N LYS A 176 1.85 3.41 5.12
CA LYS A 176 2.81 4.35 4.51
C LYS A 176 2.71 4.38 2.98
N ALA A 177 2.54 3.22 2.35
CA ALA A 177 2.35 3.12 0.91
C ALA A 177 1.02 3.75 0.47
N ASN A 178 -0.07 3.52 1.19
CA ASN A 178 -1.37 4.12 0.93
C ASN A 178 -1.30 5.66 1.00
N ASN A 179 -0.66 6.19 2.04
CA ASN A 179 -0.46 7.62 2.20
C ASN A 179 0.38 8.22 1.06
N ALA A 180 1.47 7.55 0.66
CA ALA A 180 2.30 8.00 -0.46
C ALA A 180 1.54 7.99 -1.80
N ILE A 181 0.69 6.99 -2.04
CA ILE A 181 -0.20 6.94 -3.22
C ILE A 181 -1.20 8.10 -3.18
N SER A 182 -1.79 8.41 -2.02
CA SER A 182 -2.71 9.55 -1.86
C SER A 182 -2.03 10.89 -2.15
N VAL A 183 -0.80 11.10 -1.66
CA VAL A 183 -0.01 12.31 -1.95
C VAL A 183 0.29 12.43 -3.45
N ALA A 184 0.70 11.33 -4.10
CA ALA A 184 0.97 11.34 -5.54
C ALA A 184 -0.29 11.60 -6.39
N ARG A 185 -1.43 11.09 -5.96
CA ARG A 185 -2.74 11.37 -6.57
C ARG A 185 -3.10 12.86 -6.46
N SER A 186 -2.97 13.45 -5.28
CA SER A 186 -3.21 14.89 -5.07
C SER A 186 -2.26 15.78 -5.90
N ALA A 187 -0.99 15.41 -6.01
CA ALA A 187 -0.03 16.12 -6.86
C ALA A 187 -0.43 16.06 -8.35
N THR A 188 -0.90 14.90 -8.81
CA THR A 188 -1.38 14.69 -10.19
C THR A 188 -2.63 15.51 -10.47
N GLU A 189 -3.55 15.58 -9.50
CA GLU A 189 -4.79 16.37 -9.58
C GLU A 189 -4.54 17.88 -9.53
N THR A 190 -3.51 18.31 -8.80
CA THR A 190 -3.08 19.72 -8.81
C THR A 190 -2.48 20.07 -10.17
N GLN A 191 -1.68 19.17 -10.73
CA GLN A 191 -1.05 19.36 -12.03
C GLN A 191 -2.05 19.36 -13.19
N SER A 192 -3.16 18.61 -13.08
CA SER A 192 -4.20 18.56 -14.11
C SER A 192 -4.97 19.87 -14.26
N SER A 193 -4.94 20.75 -13.26
CA SER A 193 -5.55 22.08 -13.31
C SER A 193 -4.63 23.20 -13.82
N LYS A 194 -3.35 22.90 -14.07
CA LYS A 194 -2.36 23.90 -14.49
C LYS A 194 -2.34 24.08 -16.00
N THR A 195 -2.11 25.32 -16.41
CA THR A 195 -1.90 25.72 -17.82
C THR A 195 -0.65 26.58 -17.90
N TYR A 196 0.13 26.42 -18.97
CA TYR A 196 1.43 27.07 -19.13
C TYR A 196 1.37 28.04 -20.31
N THR A 197 1.39 29.33 -20.04
CA THR A 197 1.32 30.36 -21.09
C THR A 197 2.69 30.92 -21.41
N ILE A 198 3.00 31.03 -22.69
CA ILE A 198 4.20 31.73 -23.16
C ILE A 198 3.91 33.23 -23.17
N GLN A 199 4.63 33.98 -22.34
CA GLN A 199 4.51 35.45 -22.29
C GLN A 199 5.41 36.05 -23.36
N VAL A 200 4.85 36.52 -24.47
CA VAL A 200 5.63 37.12 -25.57
C VAL A 200 5.86 38.60 -25.27
N SER A 201 7.10 38.95 -24.90
CA SER A 201 7.48 40.34 -24.61
C SER A 201 8.06 41.05 -25.83
N ALA A 202 9.12 40.49 -26.42
CA ALA A 202 9.77 41.01 -27.62
C ALA A 202 10.38 39.86 -28.44
N GLU A 203 10.69 40.12 -29.71
CA GLU A 203 11.25 39.10 -30.59
C GLU A 203 12.65 38.64 -30.17
N SER A 204 13.47 39.54 -29.60
CA SER A 204 14.81 39.22 -29.09
C SER A 204 14.78 38.35 -27.82
N THR A 205 13.71 38.42 -27.03
CA THR A 205 13.54 37.68 -25.77
C THR A 205 12.69 36.42 -25.91
N LEU A 206 12.11 36.18 -27.08
CA LEU A 206 11.19 35.07 -27.35
C LEU A 206 11.73 33.70 -26.93
N LYS A 207 13.01 33.43 -27.19
CA LYS A 207 13.67 32.17 -26.76
C LYS A 207 13.67 32.01 -25.24
N ILE A 208 13.92 33.11 -24.51
CA ILE A 208 13.96 33.13 -23.05
C ILE A 208 12.54 32.93 -22.51
N ASP A 209 11.57 33.63 -23.08
CA ASP A 209 10.16 33.56 -22.68
C ASP A 209 9.59 32.13 -22.84
N VAL A 210 9.83 31.50 -23.98
CA VAL A 210 9.51 30.08 -24.22
C VAL A 210 10.24 29.17 -23.24
N GLY A 211 11.54 29.44 -23.00
CA GLY A 211 12.36 28.70 -22.06
C GLY A 211 11.78 28.70 -20.64
N ARG A 212 11.30 29.85 -20.16
CA ARG A 212 10.66 29.98 -18.84
C ARG A 212 9.39 29.15 -18.75
N ALA A 213 8.52 29.19 -19.76
CA ALA A 213 7.29 28.39 -19.79
C ALA A 213 7.60 26.89 -19.75
N ARG A 214 8.58 26.43 -20.56
CA ARG A 214 9.02 25.03 -20.56
C ARG A 214 9.61 24.61 -19.21
N GLN A 215 10.41 25.48 -18.58
CA GLN A 215 11.01 25.20 -17.29
C GLN A 215 9.95 25.09 -16.18
N ALA A 216 8.92 25.94 -16.22
CA ALA A 216 7.81 25.88 -15.28
C ALA A 216 7.09 24.52 -15.36
N LEU A 217 6.74 24.08 -16.58
CA LEU A 217 6.14 22.75 -16.80
C LEU A 217 7.08 21.64 -16.32
N HIS A 218 8.38 21.73 -16.64
CA HIS A 218 9.34 20.71 -16.25
C HIS A 218 9.48 20.58 -14.72
N ASN A 219 9.61 21.69 -14.01
CA ASN A 219 9.74 21.73 -12.56
C ASN A 219 8.52 21.08 -11.90
N ASP A 220 7.33 21.45 -12.36
CA ASP A 220 6.07 20.90 -11.87
C ASP A 220 5.96 19.39 -12.11
N LEU A 221 6.31 18.92 -13.31
CA LEU A 221 6.31 17.49 -13.63
C LEU A 221 7.35 16.69 -12.84
N ILE A 222 8.49 17.28 -12.50
CA ILE A 222 9.46 16.64 -11.60
C ILE A 222 8.85 16.40 -10.22
N VAL A 223 8.08 17.37 -9.69
CA VAL A 223 7.41 17.21 -8.40
C VAL A 223 6.41 16.05 -8.45
N VAL A 224 5.58 15.97 -9.49
CA VAL A 224 4.64 14.85 -9.68
C VAL A 224 5.39 13.53 -9.80
N ARG A 225 6.44 13.48 -10.63
CA ARG A 225 7.28 12.28 -10.81
C ARG A 225 7.90 11.82 -9.50
N SER A 226 8.41 12.74 -8.69
CA SER A 226 9.00 12.45 -7.38
C SER A 226 7.96 11.82 -6.46
N ALA A 227 6.74 12.39 -6.40
CA ALA A 227 5.66 11.84 -5.59
C ALA A 227 5.27 10.41 -6.03
N VAL A 228 5.15 10.18 -7.34
CA VAL A 228 4.88 8.83 -7.89
C VAL A 228 6.00 7.86 -7.58
N LYS A 229 7.27 8.30 -7.65
CA LYS A 229 8.42 7.48 -7.27
C LYS A 229 8.39 7.12 -5.79
N SER A 230 8.10 8.07 -4.90
CA SER A 230 7.94 7.81 -3.47
C SER A 230 6.82 6.80 -3.19
N ALA A 231 5.70 6.88 -3.91
CA ALA A 231 4.62 5.90 -3.82
C ALA A 231 5.10 4.50 -4.26
N HIS A 232 5.80 4.41 -5.39
CA HIS A 232 6.39 3.16 -5.86
C HIS A 232 7.36 2.55 -4.84
N ASP A 233 8.28 3.35 -4.30
CA ASP A 233 9.28 2.90 -3.35
C ASP A 233 8.64 2.46 -2.02
N ALA A 234 7.57 3.12 -1.58
CA ALA A 234 6.79 2.70 -0.42
C ALA A 234 6.08 1.36 -0.62
N VAL A 235 5.44 1.14 -1.78
CA VAL A 235 4.81 -0.15 -2.14
C VAL A 235 5.86 -1.25 -2.23
N LYS A 236 7.02 -0.97 -2.84
CA LYS A 236 8.15 -1.90 -2.89
C LYS A 236 8.62 -2.26 -1.48
N ASN A 237 8.73 -1.29 -0.57
CA ASN A 237 9.12 -1.54 0.80
C ASN A 237 8.11 -2.44 1.53
N ALA A 238 6.80 -2.22 1.32
CA ALA A 238 5.77 -3.10 1.85
C ALA A 238 5.90 -4.54 1.34
N ALA A 239 6.17 -4.71 0.04
CA ALA A 239 6.43 -6.03 -0.54
C ALA A 239 7.69 -6.70 0.02
N VAL A 240 8.77 -5.95 0.21
CA VAL A 240 10.02 -6.46 0.81
C VAL A 240 9.82 -6.85 2.27
N THR A 241 9.07 -6.05 3.03
CA THR A 241 8.76 -6.34 4.44
C THR A 241 7.92 -7.60 4.56
N LEU A 242 6.92 -7.77 3.69
CA LEU A 242 6.14 -9.01 3.60
C LEU A 242 7.03 -10.22 3.24
N ALA A 243 8.00 -10.06 2.35
CA ALA A 243 8.89 -11.15 1.92
C ALA A 243 9.86 -11.62 3.03
N LYS A 244 10.12 -10.78 4.03
CA LYS A 244 10.96 -11.08 5.20
C LYS A 244 10.23 -11.89 6.27
N LEU A 245 8.90 -12.03 6.17
CA LEU A 245 8.15 -12.85 7.12
C LEU A 245 8.65 -14.31 7.09
N PRO A 246 8.65 -14.99 8.24
CA PRO A 246 9.08 -16.38 8.32
C PRO A 246 8.25 -17.24 7.35
N ARG A 247 8.95 -18.02 6.53
CA ARG A 247 8.29 -19.00 5.65
C ARG A 247 7.68 -20.09 6.53
N PRO A 248 6.47 -20.58 6.22
CA PRO A 248 5.95 -21.74 6.92
C PRO A 248 6.91 -22.91 6.70
N THR A 249 7.56 -23.38 7.77
CA THR A 249 8.23 -24.68 7.77
C THR A 249 7.14 -25.75 7.56
N PRO A 250 7.35 -26.76 6.70
CA PRO A 250 6.44 -27.90 6.65
C PRO A 250 6.39 -28.50 8.06
N THR A 251 5.20 -28.53 8.64
CA THR A 251 4.90 -29.22 9.90
C THR A 251 5.59 -30.57 9.87
N SER A 252 6.51 -30.83 10.81
CA SER A 252 7.06 -32.15 11.00
C SER A 252 5.90 -33.13 11.22
N THR A 253 5.70 -34.00 10.25
CA THR A 253 4.92 -35.23 10.35
C THR A 253 5.18 -35.86 11.72
N PRO A 254 4.14 -36.21 12.51
CA PRO A 254 4.37 -36.94 13.75
C PRO A 254 5.04 -38.26 13.40
N GLU A 255 6.24 -38.46 13.93
CA GLU A 255 6.96 -39.72 13.86
C GLU A 255 6.10 -40.77 14.58
N ILE A 256 5.44 -41.63 13.80
CA ILE A 256 4.83 -42.85 14.30
C ILE A 256 5.97 -43.84 14.43
N THR A 257 6.38 -44.15 15.66
CA THR A 257 7.35 -45.21 15.97
C THR A 257 7.06 -45.65 17.40
N ALA A 258 6.85 -46.89 17.78
CA ALA A 258 6.45 -48.15 17.14
C ALA A 258 5.90 -49.03 18.29
N SER A 259 4.99 -49.96 18.03
CA SER A 259 4.60 -51.03 18.98
C SER A 259 4.00 -52.20 18.16
N PRO A 260 4.06 -53.49 18.56
CA PRO A 260 4.78 -54.15 19.67
C PRO A 260 5.70 -55.31 19.18
N THR A 261 6.70 -55.72 19.97
CA THR A 261 7.36 -57.03 19.79
C THR A 261 6.64 -58.07 20.65
N ALA A 262 5.85 -58.93 20.01
CA ALA A 262 5.46 -60.23 20.54
C ALA A 262 6.33 -61.29 19.86
N THR A 263 6.84 -62.27 20.61
CA THR A 263 7.59 -63.41 20.07
C THR A 263 7.28 -64.63 20.95
N PRO A 264 7.13 -65.83 20.36
CA PRO A 264 6.30 -66.92 20.88
C PRO A 264 6.94 -67.79 21.97
#